data_AF-A0A2U3YZX9-F1
#
_entry.id   AF-A0A2U3YZX9-F1
#
_cell.length_a   1.000
_cell.length_b   1.000
_cell.length_c   1.000
_cell.angle_alpha   90.00
_cell.angle_beta   90.00
_cell.angle_gamma   90.00
#
_symmetry.space_group_name_H-M   'P 1'
#
loop_
_entity.id
_entity.type
_entity.pdbx_description
1 polymer ?
#
loop_
_entity_poly.entity_id
_entity_poly.type
_entity_poly.pdbx_seq_one_letter_code
_entity_poly.pdbx_strand_id
1 'polypeptide(L)'
;MAVLPNEEREEGVRHLFFLAWCDDPFSILNPRNLIDSLSCLHLTAPTGRKIVFLEEASQQEKLAKEWCFKPCEIRELSNQGKLHTGYSSLQTVMAHGCYLSTEELQVFKERGAAISHCPNSNLSLSSGFLNVLEVLKHDVKIGLGTDVAGGYSASMLDAIRRAVMVSNILLINKINEKSLTLKEVFRLATLGGSQALGLDKEIGNFEVGKEFDALLINPKASDSPIDLFSGDLVGDTSEAVIQKFLYLGDDRNIEEVYVGGKQVVPFSSSV
;
A
#
# COMPACT_ATOMS: atom_id res chain seq x y z
N MET A 1 7.29 -11.81 13.46
CA MET A 1 8.19 -12.85 12.93
C MET A 1 8.24 -13.93 14.00
N ALA A 2 7.72 -15.11 13.71
CA ALA A 2 7.83 -16.26 14.61
C ALA A 2 8.46 -17.40 13.81
N VAL A 3 9.47 -18.05 14.38
CA VAL A 3 10.14 -19.22 13.82
C VAL A 3 9.50 -20.43 14.48
N LEU A 4 8.88 -21.33 13.71
CA LEU A 4 8.32 -22.57 14.24
C LEU A 4 8.61 -23.78 13.35
N PRO A 5 8.71 -25.00 13.92
CA PRO A 5 9.14 -26.21 13.22
C PRO A 5 7.98 -26.93 12.52
N ASN A 6 8.31 -27.57 11.40
CA ASN A 6 7.45 -28.35 10.50
C ASN A 6 6.63 -29.45 11.18
N GLU A 7 5.34 -29.58 10.84
CA GLU A 7 4.77 -30.78 10.19
C GLU A 7 3.26 -30.67 9.83
N GLU A 8 2.95 -31.33 8.70
CA GLU A 8 1.66 -31.80 8.15
C GLU A 8 0.71 -30.85 7.37
N ARG A 9 0.39 -31.32 6.14
CA ARG A 9 -0.25 -30.64 5.00
C ARG A 9 -1.72 -31.07 4.89
N GLU A 10 -2.60 -30.19 4.40
CA GLU A 10 -3.67 -30.56 3.46
C GLU A 10 -4.23 -29.35 2.68
N GLU A 11 -4.94 -29.66 1.59
CA GLU A 11 -5.06 -28.92 0.31
C GLU A 11 -5.99 -27.69 0.27
N GLY A 12 -5.99 -26.97 -0.88
CA GLY A 12 -7.15 -26.19 -1.35
C GLY A 12 -7.13 -24.65 -1.25
N VAL A 13 -7.13 -23.99 -2.41
CA VAL A 13 -7.44 -22.58 -2.71
C VAL A 13 -6.26 -21.74 -3.20
N ARG A 14 -6.48 -21.21 -4.41
CA ARG A 14 -5.61 -20.46 -5.30
C ARG A 14 -5.79 -18.96 -5.02
N HIS A 15 -4.72 -18.20 -4.83
CA HIS A 15 -4.81 -16.73 -4.73
C HIS A 15 -4.37 -16.05 -6.02
N LEU A 16 -5.24 -15.16 -6.49
CA LEU A 16 -5.14 -14.32 -7.68
C LEU A 16 -4.06 -13.24 -7.48
N PHE A 17 -3.19 -13.11 -8.48
CA PHE A 17 -2.48 -11.86 -8.76
C PHE A 17 -3.32 -11.05 -9.75
N PHE A 18 -3.64 -9.79 -9.43
CA PHE A 18 -4.13 -8.85 -10.45
C PHE A 18 -2.98 -7.92 -10.83
N LEU A 19 -2.39 -8.21 -11.99
CA LEU A 19 -1.75 -7.20 -12.84
C LEU A 19 -2.88 -6.56 -13.67
N ALA A 20 -3.02 -5.24 -13.61
CA ALA A 20 -3.81 -4.51 -14.60
C ALA A 20 -2.84 -3.84 -15.58
N TRP A 21 -2.72 -4.44 -16.76
CA TRP A 21 -2.18 -3.82 -17.97
C TRP A 21 -3.34 -3.70 -18.96
N CYS A 22 -3.50 -2.55 -19.59
CA CYS A 22 -4.46 -2.36 -20.68
C CYS A 22 -3.71 -1.83 -21.90
N ASP A 23 -3.63 -2.64 -22.96
CA ASP A 23 -3.20 -2.22 -24.29
C ASP A 23 -4.37 -1.52 -25.01
N ASP A 24 -4.16 -0.29 -25.47
CA ASP A 24 -4.56 0.28 -26.79
C ASP A 24 -4.72 1.83 -26.73
N PRO A 25 -3.93 2.64 -27.48
CA PRO A 25 -3.99 4.10 -27.39
C PRO A 25 -5.07 4.81 -28.24
N PHE A 26 -5.99 4.13 -28.95
CA PHE A 26 -7.05 4.85 -29.69
C PHE A 26 -8.38 4.09 -29.82
N SER A 27 -9.38 4.45 -29.01
CA SER A 27 -10.85 4.47 -29.31
C SER A 27 -11.59 4.70 -27.96
N ILE A 28 -12.65 5.50 -27.78
CA ILE A 28 -13.92 5.67 -28.51
C ILE A 28 -14.50 7.06 -28.18
N LEU A 29 -15.06 7.72 -29.20
CA LEU A 29 -15.98 8.87 -29.11
C LEU A 29 -17.39 8.42 -28.69
N ASN A 30 -17.90 8.80 -27.51
CA ASN A 30 -19.35 8.98 -27.25
C ASN A 30 -19.62 9.74 -25.92
N PRO A 31 -20.35 10.88 -25.91
CA PRO A 31 -20.54 11.69 -24.71
C PRO A 31 -21.85 11.33 -24.01
N ARG A 32 -21.80 10.47 -22.98
CA ARG A 32 -22.83 10.32 -21.92
C ARG A 32 -22.33 9.30 -20.88
N ASN A 33 -21.48 9.73 -19.95
CA ASN A 33 -21.30 9.18 -18.60
C ASN A 33 -20.15 9.94 -17.90
N LEU A 34 -20.50 10.80 -16.93
CA LEU A 34 -19.53 11.64 -16.21
C LEU A 34 -18.86 10.92 -15.01
N ILE A 35 -19.00 9.59 -14.92
CA ILE A 35 -18.27 8.73 -13.96
C ILE A 35 -16.95 8.22 -14.59
N ASP A 36 -16.77 8.41 -15.90
CA ASP A 36 -15.71 7.76 -16.68
C ASP A 36 -14.37 8.54 -16.72
N SER A 37 -14.21 9.64 -15.98
CA SER A 37 -12.94 10.39 -15.95
C SER A 37 -11.96 9.96 -14.86
N LEU A 38 -12.39 9.15 -13.89
CA LEU A 38 -11.52 8.53 -12.87
C LEU A 38 -11.16 7.12 -13.34
N SER A 39 -9.87 6.81 -13.49
CA SER A 39 -9.42 5.42 -13.62
C SER A 39 -9.71 4.69 -12.31
N CYS A 40 -10.78 3.91 -12.27
CA CYS A 40 -11.20 3.15 -11.10
C CYS A 40 -10.86 1.67 -11.29
N LEU A 41 -10.04 1.12 -10.40
CA LEU A 41 -9.80 -0.32 -10.35
C LEU A 41 -10.70 -0.96 -9.29
N HIS A 42 -11.43 -2.01 -9.67
CA HIS A 42 -12.26 -2.79 -8.75
C HIS A 42 -11.59 -4.13 -8.44
N LEU A 43 -11.36 -4.40 -7.16
CA LEU A 43 -10.95 -5.70 -6.66
C LEU A 43 -12.06 -6.32 -5.81
N THR A 44 -12.17 -7.65 -5.83
CA THR A 44 -13.07 -8.39 -4.94
C THR A 44 -12.21 -9.19 -3.96
N ALA A 45 -12.33 -8.89 -2.67
CA ALA A 45 -11.65 -9.62 -1.62
C ALA A 45 -12.24 -11.04 -1.45
N PRO A 46 -11.51 -12.00 -0.85
CA PRO A 46 -12.02 -13.36 -0.59
C PRO A 46 -13.34 -13.40 0.19
N THR A 47 -13.60 -12.37 1.01
CA THR A 47 -14.82 -12.19 1.78
C THR A 47 -16.03 -11.69 0.96
N GLY A 48 -15.86 -11.50 -0.36
CA GLY A 48 -16.87 -10.92 -1.25
C GLY A 48 -16.98 -9.38 -1.15
N ARG A 49 -16.16 -8.73 -0.31
CA ARG A 49 -16.07 -7.26 -0.24
C ARG A 49 -15.49 -6.70 -1.54
N LYS A 50 -16.02 -5.57 -1.99
CA LYS A 50 -15.51 -4.84 -3.16
C LYS A 50 -14.59 -3.71 -2.69
N ILE A 51 -13.39 -3.65 -3.26
CA ILE A 51 -12.39 -2.61 -2.99
C ILE A 51 -12.26 -1.76 -4.26
N VAL A 52 -12.36 -0.45 -4.10
CA VAL A 52 -12.29 0.52 -5.21
C VAL A 52 -11.07 1.40 -5.03
N PHE A 53 -10.18 1.40 -6.02
CA PHE A 53 -9.04 2.31 -6.08
C PHE A 53 -9.35 3.53 -6.93
N LEU A 54 -8.96 4.70 -6.44
CA LEU A 54 -9.07 5.99 -7.13
C LEU A 54 -7.66 6.57 -7.36
N GLU A 55 -7.34 6.96 -8.59
CA GLU A 55 -6.06 7.60 -8.95
C GLU A 55 -6.06 9.12 -8.69
N GLU A 56 -4.85 9.69 -8.53
CA GLU A 56 -4.67 11.12 -8.24
C GLU A 56 -4.88 12.01 -9.48
N ALA A 57 -5.63 13.09 -9.27
CA ALA A 57 -6.10 14.04 -10.27
C ALA A 57 -5.03 14.97 -10.87
N SER A 58 -3.73 14.78 -10.65
CA SER A 58 -2.71 15.70 -11.19
C SER A 58 -2.62 15.67 -12.72
N GLN A 59 -2.98 14.54 -13.36
CA GLN A 59 -3.25 14.48 -14.81
C GLN A 59 -4.58 15.15 -15.19
N GLN A 60 -5.56 15.19 -14.28
CA GLN A 60 -6.87 15.80 -14.49
C GLN A 60 -6.86 17.31 -14.29
N GLU A 61 -6.04 17.90 -13.40
CA GLU A 61 -5.94 19.35 -13.22
C GLU A 61 -5.45 20.08 -14.48
N LYS A 62 -4.58 19.42 -15.26
CA LYS A 62 -4.10 19.93 -16.56
C LYS A 62 -5.24 19.96 -17.60
N LEU A 63 -6.10 18.94 -17.61
CA LEU A 63 -7.28 18.82 -18.46
C LEU A 63 -8.45 19.69 -17.98
N ALA A 64 -8.64 19.84 -16.67
CA ALA A 64 -9.68 20.65 -16.02
C ALA A 64 -9.42 22.16 -16.21
N LYS A 65 -8.16 22.60 -16.21
CA LYS A 65 -7.77 23.96 -16.60
C LYS A 65 -8.06 24.25 -18.07
N GLU A 66 -7.92 23.25 -18.93
CA GLU A 66 -8.12 23.37 -20.38
C GLU A 66 -9.63 23.35 -20.74
N TRP A 67 -10.47 22.67 -19.93
CA TRP A 67 -11.90 22.46 -20.17
C TRP A 67 -12.83 23.22 -19.20
N CYS A 68 -12.27 24.13 -18.38
CA CYS A 68 -12.99 25.03 -17.46
C CYS A 68 -13.84 24.34 -16.36
N PHE A 69 -13.26 23.39 -15.63
CA PHE A 69 -13.82 22.90 -14.36
C PHE A 69 -13.03 23.41 -13.15
N LYS A 70 -13.71 23.67 -12.03
CA LYS A 70 -13.08 24.15 -10.78
C LYS A 70 -12.55 22.95 -9.95
N PRO A 71 -11.43 23.10 -9.21
CA PRO A 71 -10.85 22.07 -8.31
C PRO A 71 -11.71 21.64 -7.10
N CYS A 72 -13.03 21.68 -7.20
CA CYS A 72 -13.97 21.35 -6.12
C CYS A 72 -14.79 20.08 -6.38
N GLU A 73 -14.37 19.20 -7.29
CA GLU A 73 -15.15 18.01 -7.66
C GLU A 73 -15.02 16.82 -6.69
N ILE A 74 -14.14 16.89 -5.70
CA ILE A 74 -14.23 16.02 -4.51
C ILE A 74 -15.54 16.29 -3.72
N ARG A 75 -16.15 17.47 -3.92
CA ARG A 75 -17.45 17.83 -3.32
C ARG A 75 -18.66 17.24 -4.06
N GLU A 76 -18.50 16.75 -5.29
CA GLU A 76 -19.60 16.09 -6.02
C GLU A 76 -19.71 14.60 -5.70
N LEU A 77 -18.59 13.95 -5.38
CA LEU A 77 -18.59 12.66 -4.68
C LEU A 77 -19.16 12.79 -3.25
N SER A 78 -19.11 14.00 -2.66
CA SER A 78 -19.64 14.24 -1.33
C SER A 78 -21.16 14.51 -1.29
N ASN A 79 -21.70 15.24 -2.28
CA ASN A 79 -23.11 15.64 -2.33
C ASN A 79 -24.04 14.72 -3.14
N GLN A 80 -23.52 13.92 -4.07
CA GLN A 80 -24.31 12.79 -4.57
C GLN A 80 -24.20 11.68 -3.54
N GLY A 81 -25.32 11.27 -2.94
CA GLY A 81 -25.43 10.14 -2.03
C GLY A 81 -25.09 8.78 -2.66
N LYS A 82 -24.00 8.70 -3.44
CA LYS A 82 -23.52 7.52 -4.19
C LYS A 82 -22.30 6.85 -3.55
N LEU A 83 -21.82 7.32 -2.39
CA LEU A 83 -21.24 6.40 -1.40
C LEU A 83 -22.32 5.66 -0.59
N HIS A 84 -23.60 5.99 -0.80
CA HIS A 84 -24.76 5.16 -0.46
C HIS A 84 -25.36 4.50 -1.71
N THR A 85 -24.54 3.89 -2.58
CA THR A 85 -25.09 2.71 -3.27
C THR A 85 -25.39 1.69 -2.17
N GLY A 86 -26.51 0.97 -2.23
CA GLY A 86 -26.99 0.04 -1.18
C GLY A 86 -26.05 -1.13 -0.83
N TYR A 87 -24.76 -1.02 -1.12
CA TYR A 87 -23.66 -1.86 -0.70
C TYR A 87 -22.97 -1.18 0.49
N SER A 88 -23.44 -1.45 1.70
CA SER A 88 -22.75 -1.13 2.97
C SER A 88 -21.41 -1.88 3.15
N SER A 89 -20.76 -2.28 2.06
CA SER A 89 -19.69 -3.28 1.96
C SER A 89 -18.55 -2.88 1.02
N LEU A 90 -18.52 -1.63 0.53
CA LEU A 90 -17.48 -1.12 -0.37
C LEU A 90 -16.37 -0.42 0.45
N GLN A 91 -15.12 -0.88 0.31
CA GLN A 91 -13.95 -0.20 0.86
C GLN A 91 -13.30 0.65 -0.24
N THR A 92 -13.20 1.96 -0.04
CA THR A 92 -12.55 2.88 -0.99
C THR A 92 -11.13 3.20 -0.55
N VAL A 93 -10.19 3.14 -1.50
CA VAL A 93 -8.77 3.45 -1.29
C VAL A 93 -8.33 4.46 -2.36
N MET A 94 -7.89 5.65 -1.96
CA MET A 94 -7.29 6.62 -2.89
C MET A 94 -5.78 6.42 -2.96
N ALA A 95 -5.23 6.29 -4.15
CA ALA A 95 -3.79 6.28 -4.35
C ALA A 95 -3.20 7.68 -4.17
N HIS A 96 -1.95 7.74 -3.72
CA HIS A 96 -1.11 8.94 -3.58
C HIS A 96 -1.52 9.90 -2.47
N GLY A 97 -2.59 10.68 -2.67
CA GLY A 97 -3.12 11.65 -1.72
C GLY A 97 -2.22 12.85 -1.41
N CYS A 98 -1.27 13.22 -2.28
CA CYS A 98 -0.20 14.19 -1.96
C CYS A 98 -0.71 15.57 -1.54
N TYR A 99 -1.87 15.97 -2.07
CA TYR A 99 -2.40 17.32 -1.94
C TYR A 99 -3.70 17.42 -1.15
N LEU A 100 -4.08 16.36 -0.42
CA LEU A 100 -5.29 16.36 0.39
C LEU A 100 -5.25 17.44 1.48
N SER A 101 -6.27 18.27 1.54
CA SER A 101 -6.44 19.26 2.61
C SER A 101 -6.90 18.60 3.92
N THR A 102 -6.79 19.33 5.03
CA THR A 102 -7.33 18.92 6.33
C THR A 102 -8.84 18.61 6.26
N GLU A 103 -9.60 19.43 5.55
CA GLU A 103 -11.04 19.24 5.35
C GLU A 103 -11.34 17.98 4.53
N GLU A 104 -10.50 17.66 3.54
CA GLU A 104 -10.64 16.44 2.75
C GLU A 104 -10.28 15.20 3.56
N LEU A 105 -9.25 15.26 4.41
CA LEU A 105 -8.92 14.17 5.35
C LEU A 105 -10.07 13.90 6.33
N GLN A 106 -10.78 14.94 6.77
CA GLN A 106 -11.98 14.77 7.60
C GLN A 106 -13.09 14.01 6.85
N VAL A 107 -13.29 14.30 5.56
CA VAL A 107 -14.24 13.54 4.72
C VAL A 107 -13.80 12.08 4.57
N PHE A 108 -12.51 11.81 4.42
CA PHE A 108 -11.98 10.43 4.38
C PHE A 108 -12.32 9.68 5.66
N LYS A 109 -12.10 10.31 6.82
CA LYS A 109 -12.41 9.75 8.12
C LYS A 109 -13.90 9.42 8.25
N GLU A 110 -14.77 10.38 7.97
CA GLU A 110 -16.24 10.22 8.07
C GLU A 110 -16.78 9.11 7.17
N ARG A 111 -16.16 8.93 6.00
CA ARG A 111 -16.58 7.92 5.01
C ARG A 111 -15.89 6.58 5.17
N GLY A 112 -14.92 6.47 6.07
CA GLY A 112 -14.11 5.25 6.24
C GLY A 112 -13.24 4.93 5.02
N ALA A 113 -12.98 5.92 4.15
CA ALA A 113 -12.05 5.79 3.03
C ALA A 113 -10.61 5.72 3.53
N ALA A 114 -9.74 5.14 2.71
CA ALA A 114 -8.34 4.95 3.03
C ALA A 114 -7.42 5.53 1.95
N ILE A 115 -6.14 5.66 2.28
CA ILE A 115 -5.08 6.12 1.37
C ILE A 115 -4.08 4.99 1.13
N SER A 116 -3.68 4.80 -0.12
CA SER A 116 -2.50 4.01 -0.50
C SER A 116 -1.36 4.99 -0.80
N HIS A 117 -0.40 5.10 0.11
CA HIS A 117 0.76 5.95 -0.09
C HIS A 117 1.77 5.27 -1.03
N CYS A 118 2.00 5.88 -2.20
CA CYS A 118 2.86 5.35 -3.26
C CYS A 118 4.14 6.17 -3.46
N PRO A 119 5.05 6.24 -2.46
CA PRO A 119 6.15 7.20 -2.44
C PRO A 119 7.15 7.03 -3.60
N ASN A 120 7.38 5.81 -4.09
CA ASN A 120 8.28 5.59 -5.23
C ASN A 120 7.75 6.29 -6.50
N SER A 121 6.48 6.08 -6.81
CA SER A 121 5.80 6.72 -7.94
C SER A 121 5.77 8.24 -7.79
N ASN A 122 5.34 8.73 -6.61
CA ASN A 122 5.25 10.17 -6.36
C ASN A 122 6.59 10.89 -6.56
N LEU A 123 7.69 10.29 -6.10
CA LEU A 123 9.02 10.86 -6.28
C LEU A 123 9.49 10.75 -7.74
N SER A 124 9.26 9.61 -8.40
CA SER A 124 9.70 9.36 -9.77
C SER A 124 8.99 10.26 -10.78
N LEU A 125 7.71 10.54 -10.56
CA LEU A 125 6.86 11.37 -11.42
C LEU A 125 6.79 12.83 -10.99
N SER A 126 7.51 13.21 -9.92
CA SER A 126 7.45 14.55 -9.33
C SER A 126 6.04 14.97 -8.90
N SER A 127 5.20 14.01 -8.49
CA SER A 127 3.81 14.23 -8.04
C SER A 127 3.71 14.88 -6.67
N GLY A 128 4.75 14.85 -5.83
CA GLY A 128 4.78 15.53 -4.54
C GLY A 128 5.02 14.61 -3.34
N PHE A 129 4.69 15.10 -2.15
CA PHE A 129 4.98 14.45 -0.87
C PHE A 129 3.71 14.32 -0.03
N LEU A 130 3.27 13.09 0.25
CA LEU A 130 2.16 12.87 1.19
C LEU A 130 2.64 13.10 2.63
N ASN A 131 1.97 13.99 3.38
CA ASN A 131 2.22 14.14 4.80
C ASN A 131 1.48 13.05 5.62
N VAL A 132 2.08 11.88 5.71
CA VAL A 132 1.54 10.73 6.44
C VAL A 132 1.26 11.03 7.92
N LEU A 133 2.06 11.89 8.59
CA LEU A 133 1.79 12.25 9.98
C LEU A 133 0.47 13.02 10.12
N GLU A 134 0.14 13.89 9.16
CA GLU A 134 -1.13 14.62 9.16
C GLU A 134 -2.32 13.68 8.86
N VAL A 135 -2.13 12.71 7.96
CA VAL A 135 -3.13 11.65 7.68
C VAL A 135 -3.43 10.85 8.95
N LEU A 136 -2.40 10.40 9.66
CA LEU A 136 -2.54 9.63 10.89
C LEU A 136 -3.19 10.44 12.01
N LYS A 137 -2.85 11.74 12.12
CA LYS A 137 -3.47 12.67 13.09
C LYS A 137 -4.98 12.86 12.87
N HIS A 138 -5.46 12.68 11.64
CA HIS A 138 -6.89 12.71 11.29
C HIS A 138 -7.58 11.35 11.37
N ASP A 139 -6.90 10.33 11.92
CA ASP A 139 -7.39 8.95 12.02
C ASP A 139 -7.85 8.34 10.68
N VAL A 140 -7.27 8.80 9.57
CA VAL A 140 -7.52 8.25 8.23
C VAL A 140 -6.68 6.99 8.06
N LYS A 141 -7.32 5.92 7.55
CA LYS A 141 -6.65 4.64 7.28
C LYS A 141 -5.64 4.82 6.16
N ILE A 142 -4.44 4.28 6.34
CA ILE A 142 -3.37 4.43 5.36
C ILE A 142 -2.48 3.18 5.31
N GLY A 143 -2.17 2.75 4.09
CA GLY A 143 -1.22 1.70 3.76
C GLY A 143 -0.16 2.18 2.77
N LEU A 144 0.77 1.29 2.40
CA LEU A 144 1.76 1.56 1.35
C LEU A 144 1.38 0.85 0.05
N GLY A 145 1.67 1.50 -1.08
CA GLY A 145 1.57 0.94 -2.42
C GLY A 145 2.87 1.14 -3.20
N THR A 146 3.14 0.25 -4.15
CA THR A 146 4.27 0.37 -5.07
C THR A 146 3.93 1.22 -6.29
N ASP A 147 2.68 1.16 -6.73
CA ASP A 147 2.14 1.83 -7.92
C ASP A 147 2.95 1.51 -9.20
N VAL A 148 3.24 0.23 -9.42
CA VAL A 148 3.87 -0.18 -10.69
C VAL A 148 2.86 0.05 -11.82
N ALA A 149 3.19 0.75 -12.91
CA ALA A 149 4.54 1.17 -13.36
C ALA A 149 4.88 2.67 -13.16
N GLY A 150 4.06 3.45 -12.46
CA GLY A 150 4.42 4.82 -12.05
C GLY A 150 5.64 4.83 -11.12
N GLY A 151 5.68 3.86 -10.21
CA GLY A 151 6.88 3.44 -9.50
C GLY A 151 7.61 2.31 -10.24
N TYR A 152 8.94 2.34 -10.18
CA TYR A 152 9.78 1.38 -10.91
C TYR A 152 10.07 0.07 -10.14
N SER A 153 9.61 -0.06 -8.90
CA SER A 153 9.90 -1.21 -8.03
C SER A 153 8.63 -1.88 -7.55
N ALA A 154 8.55 -3.21 -7.72
CA ALA A 154 7.48 -4.03 -7.15
C ALA A 154 7.72 -4.38 -5.66
N SER A 155 8.85 -3.97 -5.08
CA SER A 155 9.23 -4.33 -3.71
C SER A 155 8.58 -3.43 -2.67
N MET A 156 7.90 -4.04 -1.70
CA MET A 156 7.42 -3.33 -0.51
C MET A 156 8.56 -2.76 0.34
N LEU A 157 9.76 -3.34 0.28
CA LEU A 157 10.94 -2.78 0.96
C LEU A 157 11.33 -1.44 0.35
N ASP A 158 11.23 -1.27 -0.97
CA ASP A 158 11.43 0.02 -1.61
C ASP A 158 10.34 1.01 -1.17
N ALA A 159 9.06 0.63 -1.20
CA ALA A 159 7.97 1.49 -0.72
C ALA A 159 8.20 1.97 0.73
N ILE A 160 8.67 1.10 1.62
CA ILE A 160 9.05 1.46 3.00
C ILE A 160 10.19 2.48 3.02
N ARG A 161 11.29 2.21 2.30
CA ARG A 161 12.45 3.14 2.24
C ARG A 161 12.04 4.50 1.73
N ARG A 162 11.25 4.54 0.65
CA ARG A 162 10.77 5.79 0.05
C ARG A 162 9.82 6.54 0.96
N ALA A 163 8.92 5.86 1.69
CA ALA A 163 8.06 6.49 2.69
C ALA A 163 8.87 7.16 3.82
N VAL A 164 9.94 6.51 4.31
CA VAL A 164 10.86 7.12 5.28
C VAL A 164 11.55 8.35 4.67
N MET A 165 12.01 8.26 3.42
CA MET A 165 12.65 9.39 2.74
C MET A 165 11.70 10.58 2.56
N VAL A 166 10.46 10.36 2.12
CA VAL A 166 9.42 11.40 2.00
C VAL A 166 9.20 12.07 3.35
N SER A 167 9.07 11.28 4.42
CA SER A 167 8.92 11.80 5.77
C SER A 167 10.13 12.62 6.23
N ASN A 168 11.36 12.19 5.92
CA ASN A 168 12.58 12.95 6.20
C ASN A 168 12.63 14.27 5.41
N ILE A 169 12.18 14.28 4.15
CA ILE A 169 12.08 15.50 3.35
C ILE A 169 11.12 16.50 4.01
N LEU A 170 9.96 16.05 4.48
CA LEU A 170 9.00 16.91 5.20
C LEU A 170 9.60 17.48 6.50
N LEU A 171 10.38 16.68 7.24
CA LEU A 171 11.11 17.14 8.42
C LEU A 171 12.18 18.19 8.07
N ILE A 172 13.02 17.92 7.05
CA ILE A 172 14.09 18.84 6.61
C ILE A 172 13.51 20.19 6.19
N ASN A 173 12.35 20.17 5.53
CA ASN A 173 11.63 21.37 5.10
C ASN A 173 10.81 22.02 6.23
N LYS A 174 10.91 21.52 7.47
CA LYS A 174 10.20 22.03 8.66
C LYS A 174 8.68 22.04 8.51
N ILE A 175 8.15 21.15 7.65
CA ILE A 175 6.71 20.91 7.54
C ILE A 175 6.23 20.08 8.74
N ASN A 176 7.07 19.12 9.18
CA ASN A 176 6.82 18.29 10.35
C ASN A 176 7.91 18.49 11.41
N GLU A 177 7.55 18.31 12.68
CA GLU A 177 8.50 18.36 13.81
C GLU A 177 9.30 17.07 13.98
N LYS A 178 8.83 15.96 13.39
CA LYS A 178 9.49 14.66 13.41
C LYS A 178 9.32 13.93 12.09
N SER A 179 10.11 12.89 11.91
CA SER A 179 9.95 11.92 10.82
C SER A 179 9.34 10.62 11.35
N LEU A 180 8.71 9.85 10.47
CA LEU A 180 8.29 8.47 10.72
C LEU A 180 9.52 7.61 11.00
N THR A 181 9.39 6.80 12.06
CA THR A 181 10.30 5.72 12.37
C THR A 181 10.10 4.55 11.41
N LEU A 182 11.12 3.70 11.26
CA LEU A 182 11.02 2.51 10.44
C LEU A 182 9.93 1.55 10.94
N LYS A 183 9.69 1.49 12.26
CA LYS A 183 8.61 0.72 12.87
C LYS A 183 7.23 1.23 12.48
N GLU A 184 7.03 2.56 12.47
CA GLU A 184 5.78 3.17 12.00
C GLU A 184 5.54 2.84 10.53
N VAL A 185 6.56 2.98 9.66
CA VAL A 185 6.42 2.68 8.23
C VAL A 185 6.24 1.17 7.96
N PHE A 186 6.92 0.30 8.70
CA PHE A 186 6.70 -1.14 8.62
C PHE A 186 5.27 -1.53 9.01
N ARG A 187 4.70 -0.84 10.01
CA ARG A 187 3.28 -0.99 10.35
C ARG A 187 2.39 -0.57 9.17
N LEU A 188 2.69 0.52 8.46
CA LEU A 188 1.93 0.93 7.27
C LEU A 188 1.99 -0.12 6.16
N ALA A 189 3.14 -0.76 5.97
CA ALA A 189 3.33 -1.82 4.96
C ALA A 189 2.61 -3.14 5.29
N THR A 190 2.18 -3.33 6.54
CA THR A 190 1.57 -4.58 7.02
C THR A 190 0.15 -4.30 7.54
N LEU A 191 0.00 -4.07 8.84
CA LEU A 191 -1.30 -3.83 9.49
C LEU A 191 -2.02 -2.59 8.95
N GLY A 192 -1.29 -1.53 8.58
CA GLY A 192 -1.88 -0.33 7.95
C GLY A 192 -2.48 -0.63 6.58
N GLY A 193 -1.77 -1.44 5.77
CA GLY A 193 -2.27 -1.95 4.50
C GLY A 193 -3.54 -2.78 4.67
N SER A 194 -3.57 -3.73 5.61
CA SER A 194 -4.79 -4.51 5.85
C SER A 194 -5.94 -3.64 6.37
N GLN A 195 -5.67 -2.65 7.24
CA GLN A 195 -6.68 -1.68 7.68
C GLN A 195 -7.24 -0.82 6.54
N ALA A 196 -6.37 -0.37 5.62
CA ALA A 196 -6.77 0.40 4.45
C ALA A 196 -7.66 -0.40 3.49
N LEU A 197 -7.38 -1.71 3.36
CA LEU A 197 -8.18 -2.64 2.57
C LEU A 197 -9.41 -3.18 3.31
N GLY A 198 -9.56 -2.86 4.61
CA GLY A 198 -10.63 -3.39 5.44
C GLY A 198 -10.53 -4.91 5.63
N LEU A 199 -9.31 -5.44 5.69
CA LEU A 199 -8.96 -6.85 5.88
C LEU A 199 -8.18 -7.09 7.18
N ASP A 200 -8.21 -6.14 8.12
CA ASP A 200 -7.42 -6.19 9.35
C ASP A 200 -7.89 -7.23 10.36
N LYS A 201 -9.10 -7.79 10.17
CA LYS A 201 -9.58 -8.94 10.96
C LYS A 201 -9.05 -10.26 10.41
N GLU A 202 -8.63 -10.27 9.15
CA GLU A 202 -8.23 -11.45 8.41
C GLU A 202 -6.69 -11.55 8.31
N ILE A 203 -5.98 -10.43 8.08
CA ILE A 203 -4.52 -10.40 7.82
C ILE A 203 -3.81 -9.17 8.42
N GLY A 204 -2.47 -9.17 8.32
CA GLY A 204 -1.61 -7.99 8.59
C GLY A 204 -0.83 -8.05 9.91
N ASN A 205 -1.11 -9.02 10.77
CA ASN A 205 -0.30 -9.35 11.94
C ASN A 205 -0.46 -10.84 12.32
N PHE A 206 0.26 -11.31 13.35
CA PHE A 206 0.24 -12.70 13.80
C PHE A 206 -0.73 -12.96 14.97
N GLU A 207 -1.83 -12.21 15.05
CA GLU A 207 -2.85 -12.47 16.08
C GLU A 207 -3.57 -13.79 15.82
N VAL A 208 -3.88 -14.54 16.88
CA VAL A 208 -4.61 -15.80 16.78
C VAL A 208 -5.97 -15.58 16.12
N GLY A 209 -6.30 -16.40 15.13
CA GLY A 209 -7.54 -16.33 14.36
C GLY A 209 -7.42 -15.63 13.00
N LYS A 210 -6.25 -15.07 12.67
CA LYS A 210 -5.94 -14.51 11.34
C LYS A 210 -5.30 -15.53 10.41
N GLU A 211 -5.41 -15.28 9.10
CA GLU A 211 -4.72 -16.06 8.08
C GLU A 211 -3.20 -15.89 8.20
N PHE A 212 -2.46 -16.97 7.93
CA PHE A 212 -1.00 -16.98 8.01
C PHE A 212 -0.39 -16.53 6.67
N ASP A 213 -0.37 -15.21 6.48
CA ASP A 213 0.37 -14.53 5.42
C ASP A 213 1.71 -14.04 5.97
N ALA A 214 2.81 -14.64 5.54
CA ALA A 214 4.10 -14.44 6.16
C ALA A 214 5.27 -14.54 5.17
N LEU A 215 6.37 -13.88 5.52
CA LEU A 215 7.66 -14.02 4.87
C LEU A 215 8.66 -14.64 5.86
N LEU A 216 9.38 -15.68 5.43
CA LEU A 216 10.57 -16.14 6.12
C LEU A 216 11.77 -15.38 5.57
N ILE A 217 12.44 -14.63 6.44
CA ILE A 217 13.56 -13.76 6.07
C ILE A 217 14.88 -14.38 6.50
N ASN A 218 15.79 -14.54 5.54
CA ASN A 218 17.15 -15.01 5.76
C ASN A 218 18.16 -13.88 5.50
N PRO A 219 18.65 -13.22 6.56
CA PRO A 219 19.66 -12.17 6.41
C PRO A 219 21.02 -12.72 5.95
N LYS A 220 21.23 -14.03 6.03
CA LYS A 220 22.46 -14.74 5.62
C LYS A 220 22.29 -15.48 4.30
N ALA A 221 21.26 -15.16 3.52
CA ALA A 221 21.08 -15.72 2.19
C ALA A 221 22.34 -15.54 1.33
N SER A 222 22.55 -16.43 0.36
CA SER A 222 23.64 -16.28 -0.61
C SER A 222 23.53 -14.95 -1.34
N ASP A 223 24.66 -14.25 -1.47
CA ASP A 223 24.74 -12.90 -2.03
C ASP A 223 23.84 -11.86 -1.35
N SER A 224 23.50 -12.09 -0.06
CA SER A 224 22.75 -11.12 0.74
C SER A 224 23.47 -9.77 0.80
N PRO A 225 22.76 -8.64 0.62
CA PRO A 225 23.31 -7.30 0.84
C PRO A 225 23.41 -6.94 2.34
N ILE A 226 23.04 -7.86 3.23
CA ILE A 226 23.02 -7.64 4.68
C ILE A 226 24.27 -8.27 5.30
N ASP A 227 25.19 -7.41 5.77
CA ASP A 227 26.30 -7.85 6.61
C ASP A 227 25.86 -7.99 8.07
N LEU A 228 26.16 -9.15 8.67
CA LEU A 228 25.96 -9.41 10.08
C LEU A 228 27.30 -9.52 10.80
N PHE A 229 27.49 -8.71 11.83
CA PHE A 229 28.67 -8.71 12.70
C PHE A 229 28.32 -9.27 14.08
N SER A 230 29.33 -9.68 14.83
CA SER A 230 29.17 -10.26 16.18
C SER A 230 28.35 -9.37 17.12
N GLY A 231 28.43 -8.05 16.96
CA GLY A 231 27.67 -7.07 17.76
C GLY A 231 26.18 -6.99 17.41
N ASP A 232 25.77 -7.37 16.19
CA ASP A 232 24.34 -7.38 15.81
C ASP A 232 23.57 -8.52 16.52
N LEU A 233 24.30 -9.52 17.00
CA LEU A 233 23.76 -10.68 17.73
C LEU A 233 23.76 -10.47 19.25
N VAL A 234 24.06 -9.26 19.73
CA VAL A 234 24.12 -8.90 21.15
C VAL A 234 22.98 -7.92 21.46
N GLY A 235 22.09 -8.25 22.39
CA GLY A 235 20.94 -7.41 22.79
C GLY A 235 19.62 -7.87 22.16
N ASP A 236 18.70 -6.94 21.84
CA ASP A 236 17.49 -7.24 21.06
C ASP A 236 17.86 -7.43 19.58
N THR A 237 18.51 -8.57 19.31
CA THR A 237 18.97 -9.01 17.99
C THR A 237 17.86 -8.96 16.94
N SER A 238 16.60 -9.06 17.36
CA SER A 238 15.46 -9.06 16.44
C SER A 238 15.27 -7.71 15.77
N GLU A 239 15.38 -6.60 16.51
CA GLU A 239 15.12 -5.26 15.97
C GLU A 239 16.24 -4.81 15.02
N ALA A 240 17.51 -4.99 15.40
CA ALA A 240 18.64 -4.60 14.55
C ALA A 240 18.64 -5.35 13.21
N VAL A 241 18.36 -6.66 13.23
CA VAL A 241 18.28 -7.49 12.02
C VAL A 241 17.09 -7.08 11.15
N ILE A 242 15.92 -6.80 11.75
CA ILE A 242 14.76 -6.30 11.01
C ILE A 242 15.07 -4.96 10.36
N GLN A 243 15.68 -4.03 11.08
CA GLN A 243 16.06 -2.72 10.52
C GLN A 243 17.02 -2.88 9.34
N LYS A 244 18.03 -3.74 9.46
CA LYS A 244 18.95 -4.07 8.36
C LYS A 244 18.22 -4.67 7.16
N PHE A 245 17.31 -5.62 7.36
CA PHE A 245 16.51 -6.18 6.28
C PHE A 245 15.65 -5.11 5.59
N LEU A 246 14.95 -4.27 6.36
CA LEU A 246 14.11 -3.22 5.81
C LEU A 246 14.91 -2.18 5.01
N TYR A 247 16.14 -1.85 5.41
CA TYR A 247 16.98 -0.88 4.72
C TYR A 247 17.86 -1.43 3.59
N LEU A 248 18.41 -2.63 3.76
CA LEU A 248 19.42 -3.20 2.86
C LEU A 248 18.90 -4.41 2.10
N GLY A 249 18.00 -5.18 2.70
CA GLY A 249 17.55 -6.46 2.14
C GLY A 249 16.79 -6.33 0.82
N ASP A 250 16.64 -7.44 0.13
CA ASP A 250 15.82 -7.52 -1.07
C ASP A 250 15.18 -8.91 -1.19
N ASP A 251 14.69 -9.23 -2.38
CA ASP A 251 14.06 -10.51 -2.69
C ASP A 251 14.97 -11.70 -2.40
N ARG A 252 16.30 -11.56 -2.49
CA ARG A 252 17.25 -12.63 -2.15
C ARG A 252 17.18 -13.04 -0.68
N ASN A 253 16.73 -12.14 0.19
CA ASN A 253 16.57 -12.41 1.61
C ASN A 253 15.23 -13.03 1.96
N ILE A 254 14.27 -13.12 1.02
CA ILE A 254 12.97 -13.75 1.23
C ILE A 254 13.11 -15.23 0.87
N GLU A 255 13.34 -16.06 1.87
CA GLU A 255 13.57 -17.50 1.68
C GLU A 255 12.27 -18.24 1.39
N GLU A 256 11.20 -17.89 2.10
CA GLU A 256 9.88 -18.49 1.92
C GLU A 256 8.77 -17.45 1.98
N VAL A 257 7.69 -17.70 1.25
CA VAL A 257 6.47 -16.90 1.27
C VAL A 257 5.31 -17.82 1.59
N TYR A 258 4.51 -17.44 2.57
CA TYR A 258 3.29 -18.12 2.98
C TYR A 258 2.09 -17.24 2.68
N VAL A 259 1.04 -17.83 2.09
CA VAL A 259 -0.26 -17.19 1.84
C VAL A 259 -1.34 -18.15 2.31
N GLY A 260 -2.21 -17.70 3.23
CA GLY A 260 -3.25 -18.53 3.82
C GLY A 260 -2.71 -19.80 4.49
N GLY A 261 -1.50 -19.73 5.08
CA GLY A 261 -0.82 -20.89 5.67
C GLY A 261 -0.07 -21.79 4.67
N LYS A 262 -0.10 -21.49 3.37
CA LYS A 262 0.53 -22.32 2.34
C LYS A 262 1.80 -21.68 1.83
N GLN A 263 2.88 -22.45 1.83
CA GLN A 263 4.13 -22.05 1.20
C GLN A 263 3.94 -21.95 -0.32
N VAL A 264 4.15 -20.76 -0.87
CA VAL A 264 4.07 -20.46 -2.31
C VAL A 264 5.43 -20.14 -2.92
N VAL A 265 6.44 -19.86 -2.09
CA VAL A 265 7.85 -19.69 -2.48
C VAL A 265 8.73 -20.53 -1.54
N PRO A 266 9.74 -21.27 -2.05
CA PRO A 266 10.09 -21.40 -3.47
C PRO A 266 8.98 -22.09 -4.26
N PHE A 267 8.82 -21.71 -5.54
CA PHE A 267 7.84 -22.37 -6.40
C PHE A 267 8.21 -23.86 -6.49
N SER A 268 7.24 -24.75 -6.27
CA SER A 268 7.47 -26.18 -6.44
C SER A 268 8.01 -26.46 -7.83
N SER A 269 9.07 -27.25 -7.95
CA SER A 269 9.73 -27.61 -9.21
C SER A 269 8.85 -28.44 -10.17
N SER A 270 7.59 -28.68 -9.81
CA SER A 270 6.66 -29.52 -10.55
C SER A 270 5.84 -28.67 -11.53
N VAL A 271 6.41 -28.50 -12.72
CA VAL A 271 5.66 -28.23 -13.96
C VAL A 271 5.86 -29.42 -14.88
#